data_AF-A0A2B7YJW7-F1
#
_entry.id   AF-A0A2B7YJW7-F1
#
_cell.length_a   1.000
_cell.length_b   1.000
_cell.length_c   1.000
_cell.angle_alpha   90.00
_cell.angle_beta   90.00
_cell.angle_gamma   90.00
#
_symmetry.space_group_name_H-M   'P 1'
#
loop_
_entity.id
_entity.type
_entity.pdbx_description
1 polymer ?
#
loop_
_entity_poly.entity_id
_entity_poly.type
_entity_poly.pdbx_seq_one_letter_code
_entity_poly.pdbx_strand_id
1 'polypeptide(L)'
;MTTQQLVGDQHEIEEEHLSARNSFWVPDPAPAELLTFRPSKTTWRMGRIFAERQFHRYDEPQEAYISEVGATCVATQVKGPNIGMLAILKIRKQIPTGGESPRDVEPEDLQRTKPCRLGIWASYEFCNLDTLTESGCSCRPRLLGRKLVSQGLDDLVPGGFILLSFDRKITRAKLS
;
A
#
# COMPACT_ATOMS: atom_id res chain seq x y z
N MET A 1 7.01 -9.18 31.28
CA MET A 1 7.49 -9.28 29.88
C MET A 1 8.38 -8.09 29.62
N THR A 2 9.65 -8.35 29.39
CA THR A 2 10.71 -7.34 29.39
C THR A 2 10.86 -6.74 28.00
N THR A 3 11.09 -5.43 27.91
CA THR A 3 11.19 -4.63 26.67
C THR A 3 12.13 -5.22 25.62
N GLN A 4 13.11 -6.03 26.01
CA GLN A 4 14.04 -6.72 25.12
C GLN A 4 13.39 -7.82 24.26
N GLN A 5 12.32 -8.46 24.75
CA GLN A 5 11.64 -9.55 24.04
C GLN A 5 10.74 -9.03 22.90
N LEU A 6 10.21 -7.80 23.05
CA LEU A 6 9.43 -7.12 22.02
C LEU A 6 10.29 -6.60 20.85
N VAL A 7 11.57 -6.31 21.10
CA VAL A 7 12.53 -5.85 20.08
C VAL A 7 13.11 -7.04 19.30
N GLY A 8 13.32 -8.19 19.96
CA GLY A 8 13.73 -9.43 19.30
C GLY A 8 12.69 -9.95 18.30
N ASP A 9 11.41 -9.99 18.71
CA ASP A 9 10.29 -10.39 17.84
C ASP A 9 10.09 -9.43 16.65
N GLN A 10 10.50 -8.16 16.77
CA GLN A 10 10.44 -7.18 15.67
C GLN A 10 11.51 -7.46 14.61
N HIS A 11 12.72 -7.82 15.03
CA HIS A 11 13.84 -8.10 14.13
C HIS A 11 13.68 -9.44 13.39
N GLU A 12 13.17 -10.48 14.05
CA GLU A 12 12.95 -11.80 13.43
C GLU A 12 11.81 -11.81 12.39
N ILE A 13 10.71 -11.07 12.63
CA ILE A 13 9.62 -10.94 11.65
C ILE A 13 10.03 -10.05 10.46
N GLU A 14 10.95 -9.11 10.69
CA GLU A 14 11.57 -8.35 9.61
C GLU A 14 12.44 -9.29 8.75
N GLU A 15 13.37 -10.06 9.30
CA GLU A 15 14.28 -10.86 8.48
C GLU A 15 13.64 -12.03 7.71
N GLU A 16 12.63 -12.73 8.23
CA GLU A 16 12.10 -13.94 7.57
C GLU A 16 11.20 -13.65 6.35
N HIS A 17 10.78 -12.38 6.14
CA HIS A 17 9.96 -11.95 5.00
C HIS A 17 10.60 -10.87 4.09
N LEU A 18 11.83 -10.44 4.37
CA LEU A 18 12.63 -9.54 3.53
C LEU A 18 13.32 -10.38 2.43
N SER A 19 13.05 -10.32 1.13
CA SER A 19 12.43 -9.29 0.30
C SER A 19 11.69 -9.93 -0.88
N ALA A 20 10.36 -9.92 -0.86
CA ALA A 20 9.53 -10.27 -2.03
C ALA A 20 9.39 -9.08 -3.00
N ARG A 21 10.27 -8.08 -2.89
CA ARG A 21 10.23 -6.87 -3.68
C ARG A 21 10.88 -7.16 -5.03
N ASN A 22 10.05 -7.42 -6.02
CA ASN A 22 10.50 -7.77 -7.38
C ASN A 22 10.56 -6.56 -8.31
N SER A 23 10.14 -5.39 -7.82
CA SER A 23 10.21 -4.13 -8.56
C SER A 23 10.40 -2.92 -7.65
N PHE A 24 10.69 -1.75 -8.25
CA PHE A 24 11.03 -0.52 -7.54
C PHE A 24 10.21 0.68 -8.02
N TRP A 25 8.94 0.46 -8.36
CA TRP A 25 8.01 1.51 -8.83
C TRP A 25 7.57 2.46 -7.73
N VAL A 26 7.52 1.99 -6.48
CA VAL A 26 7.23 2.83 -5.33
C VAL A 26 8.54 3.04 -4.57
N PRO A 27 9.08 4.27 -4.48
CA PRO A 27 10.30 4.52 -3.71
C PRO A 27 10.05 4.23 -2.23
N ASP A 28 11.11 3.86 -1.50
CA ASP A 28 11.00 3.78 -0.05
C ASP A 28 10.63 5.16 0.52
N PRO A 29 9.65 5.25 1.44
CA PRO A 29 9.26 6.52 2.03
C PRO A 29 10.44 7.22 2.70
N ALA A 30 10.53 8.55 2.56
CA ALA A 30 11.57 9.28 3.26
C ALA A 30 11.34 9.21 4.78
N PRO A 31 12.40 9.17 5.62
CA PRO A 31 12.23 9.03 7.08
C PRO A 31 11.38 10.10 7.74
N ALA A 32 11.34 11.30 7.16
CA ALA A 32 10.53 12.44 7.63
C ALA A 32 9.12 12.47 7.04
N GLU A 33 8.81 11.59 6.08
CA GLU A 33 7.51 11.57 5.40
C GLU A 33 6.43 11.00 6.31
N LEU A 34 5.38 11.79 6.51
CA LEU A 34 4.26 11.43 7.39
C LEU A 34 2.96 11.39 6.60
N LEU A 35 2.26 10.25 6.71
CA LEU A 35 0.95 10.08 6.10
C LEU A 35 -0.13 10.46 7.11
N THR A 36 -0.85 11.55 6.84
CA THR A 36 -1.97 11.99 7.68
C THR A 36 -3.31 11.64 7.05
N PHE A 37 -4.18 10.98 7.83
CA PHE A 37 -5.54 10.66 7.44
C PHE A 37 -6.54 11.60 8.10
N ARG A 38 -7.00 12.62 7.35
CA ARG A 38 -7.83 13.71 7.88
C ARG A 38 -9.12 13.26 8.58
N PRO A 39 -9.92 12.31 8.05
CA PRO A 39 -11.16 11.90 8.72
C PRO A 39 -10.92 11.35 10.12
N SER A 40 -9.86 10.56 10.30
CA SER A 40 -9.49 9.98 11.60
C SER A 40 -8.57 10.88 12.45
N LYS A 41 -8.06 11.98 11.88
CA LYS A 41 -7.00 12.82 12.46
C LYS A 41 -5.77 12.04 12.94
N THR A 42 -5.47 10.90 12.31
CA THR A 42 -4.29 10.09 12.62
C THR A 42 -3.13 10.41 11.69
N THR A 43 -1.91 10.29 12.19
CA THR A 43 -0.68 10.44 11.40
C THR A 43 0.21 9.23 11.63
N TRP A 44 0.79 8.75 10.54
CA TRP A 44 1.56 7.51 10.49
C TRP A 44 2.93 7.77 9.87
N ARG A 45 3.96 7.19 10.47
CA ARG A 45 5.29 7.08 9.89
C ARG A 45 5.38 5.76 9.14
N MET A 46 5.72 5.82 7.86
CA MET A 46 5.85 4.64 7.01
C MET A 46 7.24 4.03 7.17
N GLY A 47 7.30 2.71 7.25
CA GLY A 47 8.56 1.95 7.20
C GLY A 47 8.99 1.65 5.78
N ARG A 48 10.07 0.88 5.65
CA ARG A 48 10.58 0.41 4.36
C ARG A 48 9.57 -0.51 3.66
N ILE A 49 9.51 -0.43 2.33
CA ILE A 49 8.72 -1.35 1.52
C ILE A 49 9.43 -2.71 1.48
N PHE A 50 8.74 -3.75 1.96
CA PHE A 50 9.28 -5.12 2.03
C PHE A 50 8.72 -6.04 0.95
N ALA A 51 7.59 -5.67 0.32
CA ALA A 51 7.00 -6.43 -0.78
C ALA A 51 6.47 -5.47 -1.86
N GLU A 52 6.70 -5.82 -3.13
CA GLU A 52 6.17 -5.08 -4.29
C GLU A 52 5.87 -6.04 -5.43
N ARG A 53 4.70 -5.90 -6.06
CA ARG A 53 4.27 -6.72 -7.19
C ARG A 53 3.57 -5.89 -8.24
N GLN A 54 3.88 -6.17 -9.50
CA GLN A 54 3.20 -5.58 -10.66
C GLN A 54 1.99 -6.40 -11.10
N PHE A 55 1.04 -5.70 -11.69
CA PHE A 55 -0.17 -6.26 -12.25
C PHE A 55 -0.47 -5.55 -13.57
N HIS A 56 -0.63 -6.32 -14.63
CA HIS A 56 -1.14 -5.84 -15.91
C HIS A 56 -2.46 -6.55 -16.17
N ARG A 57 -3.57 -5.81 -16.13
CA ARG A 57 -4.90 -6.42 -16.23
C ARG A 57 -5.81 -5.56 -17.09
N TYR A 58 -6.66 -6.23 -17.85
CA TYR A 58 -7.75 -5.55 -18.52
C TYR A 58 -8.76 -5.05 -17.47
N ASP A 59 -9.14 -3.79 -17.59
CA ASP A 59 -10.16 -3.13 -16.80
C ASP A 59 -11.37 -2.90 -17.71
N GLU A 60 -12.40 -3.73 -17.52
CA GLU A 60 -13.61 -3.70 -18.37
C GLU A 60 -14.31 -2.34 -18.34
N PRO A 61 -14.55 -1.69 -17.17
CA PRO A 61 -15.13 -0.34 -17.14
C PRO A 61 -14.37 0.71 -17.94
N GLN A 62 -13.06 0.56 -18.08
CA GLN A 62 -12.22 1.49 -18.83
C GLN A 62 -11.88 1.03 -20.24
N GLU A 63 -12.32 -0.18 -20.62
CA GLU A 63 -12.01 -0.83 -21.89
C GLU A 63 -10.51 -0.77 -22.25
N ALA A 64 -9.65 -0.92 -21.22
CA ALA A 64 -8.22 -0.71 -21.36
C ALA A 64 -7.42 -1.64 -20.44
N TYR A 65 -6.20 -1.98 -20.87
CA TYR A 65 -5.22 -2.57 -19.96
C TYR A 65 -4.69 -1.49 -19.01
N ILE A 66 -4.81 -1.75 -17.72
CA ILE A 66 -4.25 -0.92 -16.67
C ILE A 66 -3.09 -1.67 -16.03
N SER A 67 -1.94 -1.00 -16.02
CA SER A 67 -0.76 -1.45 -15.32
C SER A 67 -0.71 -0.78 -13.97
N GLU A 68 -0.55 -1.56 -12.91
CA GLU A 68 -0.47 -1.08 -11.54
C GLU A 68 0.59 -1.85 -10.75
N VAL A 69 1.11 -1.22 -9.72
CA VAL A 69 1.98 -1.85 -8.73
C VAL A 69 1.30 -1.85 -7.37
N GLY A 70 1.44 -2.95 -6.63
CA GLY A 70 1.07 -3.06 -5.22
C GLY A 70 2.32 -3.19 -4.36
N ALA A 71 2.55 -2.22 -3.49
CA ALA A 71 3.64 -2.22 -2.52
C ALA A 71 3.09 -2.34 -1.08
N THR A 72 3.88 -2.94 -0.18
CA THR A 72 3.50 -3.14 1.23
C THR A 72 4.64 -2.73 2.15
N CYS A 73 4.30 -1.98 3.21
CA CYS A 73 5.22 -1.66 4.31
C CYS A 73 4.50 -1.74 5.67
N VAL A 74 5.27 -1.78 6.75
CA VAL A 74 4.74 -1.57 8.11
C VAL A 74 4.75 -0.08 8.39
N ALA A 75 3.68 0.42 9.01
CA ALA A 75 3.57 1.81 9.41
C ALA A 75 3.23 1.92 10.89
N THR A 76 3.79 2.95 11.54
CA THR A 76 3.60 3.22 12.98
C THR A 76 2.80 4.48 13.18
N GLN A 77 1.76 4.43 14.02
CA GLN A 77 0.99 5.62 14.37
C GLN A 77 1.85 6.55 15.25
N VAL A 78 2.07 7.78 14.79
CA VAL A 78 2.81 8.82 15.53
C VAL A 78 1.90 9.91 16.09
N LYS A 79 0.66 10.01 15.60
CA LYS A 79 -0.38 10.92 16.12
C LYS A 79 -1.76 10.26 16.09
N GLY A 80 -2.54 10.47 17.14
CA GLY A 80 -3.92 9.98 17.30
C GLY A 80 -4.08 9.08 18.52
N PRO A 81 -5.18 8.30 18.62
CA PRO A 81 -5.54 7.61 19.86
C PRO A 81 -4.64 6.42 20.22
N ASN A 82 -3.92 5.82 19.27
CA ASN A 82 -3.09 4.63 19.52
C ASN A 82 -1.64 4.83 19.09
N ILE A 83 -0.95 5.83 19.64
CA ILE A 83 0.48 6.08 19.35
C ILE A 83 1.30 4.80 19.58
N GLY A 84 2.18 4.48 18.62
CA GLY A 84 2.98 3.25 18.62
C GLY A 84 2.27 2.03 18.01
N MET A 85 0.98 2.14 17.66
CA MET A 85 0.28 1.07 16.94
C MET A 85 0.96 0.81 15.60
N LEU A 86 1.17 -0.48 15.30
CA LEU A 86 1.62 -0.96 14.00
C LEU A 86 0.42 -1.32 13.12
N ALA A 87 0.51 -0.95 11.84
CA ALA A 87 -0.42 -1.33 10.80
C ALA A 87 0.34 -1.75 9.53
N ILE A 88 -0.32 -2.56 8.70
CA ILE A 88 0.15 -2.85 7.35
C ILE A 88 -0.37 -1.74 6.45
N LEU A 89 0.53 -1.01 5.79
CA LEU A 89 0.18 -0.05 4.76
C LEU A 89 0.36 -0.72 3.40
N LYS A 90 -0.71 -0.77 2.63
CA LYS A 90 -0.68 -1.16 1.21
C LYS A 90 -0.78 0.08 0.35
N ILE A 91 0.03 0.11 -0.70
CA ILE A 91 0.13 1.18 -1.68
C ILE A 91 -0.19 0.57 -3.03
N ARG A 92 -1.23 1.05 -3.72
CA ARG A 92 -1.47 0.72 -5.13
C ARG A 92 -1.27 1.95 -5.98
N LYS A 93 -0.39 1.88 -6.96
CA LYS A 93 -0.05 3.00 -7.85
C LYS A 93 -0.20 2.57 -9.30
N GLN A 94 -0.82 3.41 -10.13
CA GLN A 94 -0.82 3.20 -11.58
C GLN A 94 0.60 3.40 -12.12
N ILE A 95 1.04 2.50 -13.00
CA ILE A 95 2.34 2.57 -13.66
C ILE A 95 2.15 2.59 -15.19
N PRO A 96 3.14 3.02 -15.98
CA PRO A 96 3.09 2.93 -17.42
C PRO A 96 2.88 1.49 -17.91
N THR A 97 2.20 1.34 -19.04
CA THR A 97 1.98 0.04 -19.67
C THR A 97 3.17 -0.36 -20.52
N GLY A 98 3.85 -1.45 -20.14
CA GLY A 98 4.94 -2.04 -20.94
C GLY A 98 6.29 -2.11 -20.21
N GLY A 99 6.51 -1.28 -19.20
CA GLY A 99 7.74 -1.30 -18.41
C GLY A 99 7.71 -2.34 -17.29
N GLU A 100 8.84 -3.02 -17.06
CA GLU A 100 9.07 -3.87 -15.88
C GLU A 100 9.68 -3.08 -14.70
N SER A 101 10.25 -1.91 -14.96
CA SER A 101 10.87 -1.03 -13.99
C SER A 101 10.69 0.43 -14.40
N PRO A 102 10.69 1.40 -13.46
CA PRO A 102 10.71 2.82 -13.80
C PRO A 102 11.84 3.24 -14.75
N ARG A 103 12.95 2.50 -14.74
CA ARG A 103 14.13 2.78 -15.57
C ARG A 103 13.99 2.33 -17.02
N ASP A 104 13.07 1.40 -17.28
CA ASP A 104 12.89 0.76 -18.58
C ASP A 104 11.65 1.33 -19.31
N VAL A 105 11.12 2.45 -18.82
CA VAL A 105 9.95 3.10 -19.41
C VAL A 105 10.37 3.87 -20.64
N GLU A 106 9.87 3.45 -21.79
CA GLU A 106 10.10 4.13 -23.06
C GLU A 106 9.03 5.23 -23.29
N PRO A 107 9.33 6.26 -24.12
CA PRO A 107 8.36 7.30 -24.45
C PRO A 107 7.03 6.77 -25.02
N GLU A 108 7.07 5.64 -25.72
CA GLU A 108 5.87 5.00 -26.29
C GLU A 108 4.95 4.41 -25.22
N ASP A 109 5.51 3.88 -24.13
CA ASP A 109 4.74 3.35 -22.99
C ASP A 109 3.97 4.47 -22.30
N LEU A 110 4.61 5.63 -22.15
CA LEU A 110 3.99 6.85 -21.60
C LEU A 110 2.83 7.32 -22.48
N GLN A 111 3.01 7.37 -23.81
CA GLN A 111 1.98 7.82 -24.75
C GLN A 111 0.77 6.89 -24.78
N ARG A 112 0.99 5.58 -24.64
CA ARG A 112 -0.08 4.57 -24.61
C ARG A 112 -0.83 4.54 -23.28
N THR A 113 -0.20 5.00 -22.20
CA THR A 113 -0.78 4.93 -20.86
C THR A 113 -1.80 6.04 -20.65
N LYS A 114 -3.06 5.66 -20.52
CA LYS A 114 -4.13 6.60 -20.13
C LYS A 114 -4.25 6.63 -18.60
N PRO A 115 -4.21 7.81 -17.97
CA PRO A 115 -4.43 7.91 -16.53
C PRO A 115 -5.86 7.50 -16.19
N CYS A 116 -6.02 6.83 -15.05
CA CYS A 116 -7.33 6.46 -14.56
C CYS A 116 -7.56 6.88 -13.11
N ARG A 117 -8.83 7.14 -12.77
CA ARG A 117 -9.20 7.61 -11.42
C ARG A 117 -8.97 6.53 -10.36
N LEU A 118 -9.24 5.27 -10.70
CA LEU A 118 -9.00 4.11 -9.86
C LEU A 118 -9.18 2.83 -10.71
N GLY A 119 -8.27 1.87 -10.62
CA GLY A 119 -8.45 0.56 -11.25
C GLY A 119 -9.54 -0.28 -10.57
N ILE A 120 -10.27 -1.09 -11.33
CA ILE A 120 -11.34 -1.96 -10.81
C ILE A 120 -10.80 -2.93 -9.74
N TRP A 121 -9.58 -3.42 -9.89
CA TRP A 121 -8.95 -4.35 -8.94
C TRP A 121 -8.59 -3.68 -7.62
N ALA A 122 -8.07 -2.46 -7.66
CA ALA A 122 -7.88 -1.64 -6.47
C ALA A 122 -9.22 -1.32 -5.79
N SER A 123 -10.28 -1.13 -6.59
CA SER A 123 -11.64 -0.92 -6.10
C SER A 123 -12.20 -2.16 -5.41
N TYR A 124 -12.04 -3.35 -6.00
CA TYR A 124 -12.50 -4.61 -5.41
C TYR A 124 -11.77 -4.98 -4.13
N GLU A 125 -10.44 -4.83 -4.09
CA GLU A 125 -9.70 -5.07 -2.85
C GLU A 125 -10.23 -4.16 -1.73
N PHE A 126 -10.47 -2.88 -2.05
CA PHE A 126 -11.06 -1.95 -1.11
C PHE A 126 -12.46 -2.38 -0.67
N CYS A 127 -13.40 -2.60 -1.61
CA CYS A 127 -14.78 -2.93 -1.27
C CYS A 127 -14.87 -4.21 -0.44
N ASN A 128 -14.07 -5.22 -0.78
CA ASN A 128 -14.02 -6.47 -0.02
C ASN A 128 -13.52 -6.24 1.42
N LEU A 129 -12.47 -5.44 1.61
CA LEU A 129 -11.95 -5.14 2.96
C LEU A 129 -12.92 -4.30 3.79
N ASP A 130 -13.61 -3.37 3.15
CA ASP A 130 -14.61 -2.50 3.79
C ASP A 130 -15.82 -3.33 4.27
N THR A 131 -16.44 -4.11 3.37
CA THR A 131 -17.58 -4.99 3.71
C THR A 131 -17.24 -5.98 4.82
N LEU A 132 -16.03 -6.56 4.80
CA LEU A 132 -15.61 -7.52 5.82
C LEU A 132 -15.31 -6.85 7.16
N THR A 133 -14.85 -5.60 7.14
CA THR A 133 -14.66 -4.77 8.33
C THR A 133 -16.02 -4.41 8.96
N GLU A 134 -16.99 -3.99 8.15
CA GLU A 134 -18.35 -3.68 8.60
C GLU A 134 -19.07 -4.91 9.17
N SER A 135 -18.84 -6.08 8.58
CA SER A 135 -19.41 -7.35 9.04
C SER A 135 -18.76 -7.88 10.33
N GLY A 136 -17.73 -7.21 10.86
CA GLY A 136 -17.09 -7.57 12.12
C GLY A 136 -16.32 -8.90 12.11
N CYS A 137 -15.86 -9.40 10.94
CA CYS A 137 -15.10 -10.66 10.94
C CYS A 137 -13.80 -10.51 11.71
N SER A 138 -13.64 -11.28 12.79
CA SER A 138 -12.41 -11.38 13.58
C SER A 138 -11.26 -12.05 12.82
N CYS A 139 -11.58 -12.69 11.70
CA CYS A 139 -10.69 -13.49 10.88
C CYS A 139 -9.80 -12.69 9.92
N ARG A 140 -9.97 -11.36 9.81
CA ARG A 140 -9.29 -10.53 8.82
C ARG A 140 -8.71 -9.24 9.37
N PRO A 141 -7.68 -8.68 8.69
CA PRO A 141 -7.17 -7.36 9.01
C PRO A 141 -8.29 -6.33 8.88
N ARG A 142 -8.48 -5.51 9.91
CA ARG A 142 -9.51 -4.46 9.92
C ARG A 142 -8.99 -3.24 9.17
N LEU A 143 -9.75 -2.74 8.21
CA LEU A 143 -9.40 -1.50 7.52
C LEU A 143 -9.49 -0.31 8.50
N LEU A 144 -8.38 0.39 8.70
CA LEU A 144 -8.26 1.56 9.58
C LEU A 144 -8.52 2.87 8.84
N GLY A 145 -8.29 2.89 7.53
CA GLY A 145 -8.50 4.06 6.69
C GLY A 145 -7.91 3.90 5.31
N ARG A 146 -8.29 4.81 4.40
CA ARG A 146 -7.80 4.84 3.02
C ARG A 146 -7.66 6.25 2.47
N LYS A 147 -6.64 6.50 1.67
CA LYS A 147 -6.44 7.78 0.96
C LYS A 147 -6.23 7.52 -0.52
N LEU A 148 -7.08 8.10 -1.35
CA LEU A 148 -6.88 8.15 -2.80
C LEU A 148 -6.26 9.49 -3.16
N VAL A 149 -5.15 9.45 -3.90
CA VAL A 149 -4.40 10.62 -4.36
C VAL A 149 -4.21 10.51 -5.86
N SER A 150 -4.32 11.64 -6.57
CA SER A 150 -3.93 11.71 -7.98
C SER A 150 -2.42 11.88 -8.09
N GLN A 151 -1.80 11.17 -9.03
CA GLN A 151 -0.40 11.37 -9.42
C GLN A 151 -0.21 12.78 -9.98
N GLY A 152 0.90 13.40 -9.60
CA GLY A 152 1.28 14.77 -9.96
C GLY A 152 1.87 14.88 -11.37
N LEU A 153 2.32 16.07 -11.74
CA LEU A 153 2.93 16.31 -13.06
C LEU A 153 4.30 15.64 -13.22
N ASP A 154 5.01 15.42 -12.12
CA ASP A 154 6.34 14.80 -12.11
C ASP A 154 6.30 13.28 -11.95
N ASP A 155 5.09 12.69 -11.81
CA ASP A 155 4.90 11.25 -11.80
C ASP A 155 4.90 10.67 -13.23
N LEU A 156 5.23 9.39 -13.37
CA LEU A 156 5.24 8.71 -14.68
C LEU A 156 3.85 8.57 -15.32
N VAL A 157 2.78 8.65 -14.52
CA VAL A 157 1.40 8.65 -15.03
C VAL A 157 0.64 9.84 -14.45
N PRO A 158 0.87 11.07 -14.95
CA PRO A 158 0.18 12.26 -14.44
C PRO A 158 -1.35 12.11 -14.52
N GLY A 159 -2.04 12.40 -13.42
CA GLY A 159 -3.50 12.19 -13.31
C GLY A 159 -3.93 10.76 -13.02
N GLY A 160 -3.00 9.79 -13.00
CA GLY A 160 -3.24 8.42 -12.55
C GLY A 160 -3.46 8.34 -11.05
N PHE A 161 -3.68 7.14 -10.51
CA PHE A 161 -4.01 6.97 -9.09
C PHE A 161 -2.85 6.50 -8.22
N ILE A 162 -2.92 6.88 -6.93
CA ILE A 162 -2.24 6.26 -5.80
C ILE A 162 -3.29 6.01 -4.71
N LEU A 163 -3.56 4.74 -4.40
CA LEU A 163 -4.42 4.31 -3.31
C LEU A 163 -3.56 3.82 -2.13
N LEU A 164 -3.76 4.42 -0.97
CA LEU A 164 -3.12 4.05 0.29
C LEU A 164 -4.19 3.44 1.20
N SER A 165 -3.99 2.23 1.71
CA SER A 165 -4.90 1.58 2.67
C SER A 165 -4.15 1.02 3.88
N PHE A 166 -4.70 1.26 5.07
CA PHE A 166 -4.16 0.75 6.33
C PHE A 166 -4.98 -0.42 6.84
N ASP A 167 -4.31 -1.54 7.00
CA ASP A 167 -4.89 -2.75 7.57
C ASP A 167 -4.30 -2.96 8.97
N ARG A 168 -5.15 -3.13 9.98
CA ARG A 168 -4.69 -3.48 11.33
C ARG A 168 -4.01 -4.85 11.27
N LYS A 169 -2.76 -4.94 11.71
CA LYS A 169 -2.06 -6.22 11.84
C LYS A 169 -2.84 -7.12 12.80
N ILE A 170 -3.18 -8.33 12.36
CA ILE A 170 -3.71 -9.35 13.26
C ILE A 170 -2.53 -9.87 14.07
N THR A 171 -2.51 -9.63 15.38
CA THR A 171 -1.65 -10.40 16.28
C THR A 171 -2.24 -11.81 16.38
N ARG A 172 -1.45 -12.85 16.07
CA ARG A 172 -1.86 -14.24 16.33
C ARG A 172 -2.36 -14.32 17.78
N ALA A 173 -3.60 -14.76 17.98
CA ALA A 173 -4.06 -15.17 19.29
C ALA A 173 -3.16 -16.34 19.71
N LYS A 174 -2.49 -16.22 20.86
CA LYS A 174 -1.91 -17.40 21.51
C LYS A 174 -3.09 -18.28 21.90
N LEU A 175 -3.22 -19.45 21.25
CA LEU A 175 -4.09 -20.51 21.73
C LEU A 175 -3.56 -20.90 23.12
N SER A 176 -4.34 -20.60 24.15
CA SER A 176 -4.11 -21.03 25.53
C SER A 176 -4.49 -22.49 25.70
#